data_AF-A0A9P3B4X5-F1
#
_entry.id   AF-A0A9P3B4X5-F1
#
_cell.length_a   1.000
_cell.length_b   1.000
_cell.length_c   1.000
_cell.angle_alpha   90.00
_cell.angle_beta   90.00
_cell.angle_gamma   90.00
#
_symmetry.space_group_name_H-M   'P 1'
#
loop_
_entity.id
_entity.type
_entity.pdbx_description
1 polymer ?
#
loop_
_entity_poly.entity_id
_entity_poly.type
_entity_poly.pdbx_seq_one_letter_code
_entity_poly.pdbx_strand_id
1 'polypeptide(L)'
;MLSRAVLPLTRSSVLTSTIRVSAVSVPKSRWYAKSTKPKAPYKLPESVKSSQSEQPSSTPKPEYSAEQTEFDTNADPAGNAASEASKATEPKPHQPLPDLTQGIPSTLAAELEDRTKKPGQTSLNLTEDPSRSEDYTDDGRGDIPKDGYVSSLDRRRARMANLMYAFFLLAGAGGVAYLGRNWETEEEAKAHPDIPSGWSFSLWYNRMKARLSDITSYYKDPAFPKLLPDEDPNLRQPYTLVLSLEDLLVHSEWSREHGWRVAKRPGVDYFLRYLNQYYELVLFTSVPSMMADQVLRKLDPYRIIRWPLFREATRYKDGEYIKDLSYLNRDLSKVILIDTKEEHARLQPENAIILDKWLGDPKDKNLVALIPFLEYIAGMGIEDVRPVLKSFEGTSIPVEFAKREKIMRERFEKEMEEEQKKRPKRGVGSLASALGLKSTRTLDGEQSPSEGLAQGKMLWDQIRERGQKNYEMIEKEIRENGEKWLAEMAAEEEKARQEQMKMMKGSFTSMFGAGKQ
;
A
#
# COMPACT_ATOMS: atom_id res chain seq x y z
N MET A 1 -5.34 2.48 9.74
CA MET A 1 -5.55 2.97 8.36
C MET A 1 -6.55 4.11 8.41
N LEU A 2 -6.19 5.28 7.89
CA LEU A 2 -7.14 6.34 7.62
C LEU A 2 -8.07 5.84 6.51
N SER A 3 -9.36 5.67 6.79
CA SER A 3 -10.37 5.55 5.75
C SER A 3 -10.27 6.81 4.89
N ARG A 4 -9.62 6.72 3.74
CA ARG A 4 -9.53 7.84 2.79
C ARG A 4 -10.89 8.00 2.14
N ALA A 5 -11.54 9.13 2.37
CA ALA A 5 -12.69 9.52 1.58
C ALA A 5 -12.25 9.64 0.12
N VAL A 6 -12.86 8.82 -0.74
CA VAL A 6 -12.69 8.89 -2.20
C VAL A 6 -13.64 9.97 -2.69
N LEU A 7 -13.19 10.83 -3.61
CA LEU A 7 -14.06 11.84 -4.20
C LEU A 7 -15.30 11.16 -4.82
N PRO A 8 -16.51 11.74 -4.70
CA PRO A 8 -17.70 11.29 -5.42
C PRO A 8 -17.60 11.67 -6.91
N LEU A 9 -16.41 11.60 -7.48
CA LEU A 9 -16.17 11.68 -8.90
C LEU A 9 -16.71 10.38 -9.51
N THR A 10 -17.96 10.45 -9.93
CA THR A 10 -18.71 9.43 -10.68
C THR A 10 -18.95 8.12 -9.94
N ARG A 11 -20.03 8.06 -9.16
CA ARG A 11 -20.64 6.77 -8.79
C ARG A 11 -22.14 6.78 -9.07
N SER A 12 -22.51 6.87 -10.34
CA SER A 12 -23.74 6.24 -10.80
C SER A 12 -23.42 4.78 -11.09
N SER A 13 -23.82 3.87 -10.20
CA SER A 13 -23.80 2.45 -10.53
C SER A 13 -24.85 2.21 -11.63
N VAL A 14 -24.41 2.22 -12.89
CA VAL A 14 -25.26 1.80 -14.02
C VAL A 14 -24.64 0.56 -14.67
N LEU A 15 -24.35 -0.44 -13.83
CA LEU A 15 -24.31 -1.83 -14.27
C LEU A 15 -25.63 -2.49 -13.81
N THR A 16 -26.73 -2.06 -14.42
CA THR A 16 -27.97 -2.83 -14.40
C THR A 16 -27.71 -4.10 -15.19
N SER A 17 -27.59 -5.22 -14.46
CA SER A 17 -27.81 -6.61 -14.88
C SER A 17 -27.72 -6.88 -16.39
N THR A 18 -26.63 -7.51 -16.82
CA THR A 18 -26.59 -8.22 -18.10
C THR A 18 -27.75 -9.22 -18.16
N ILE A 19 -28.68 -9.00 -19.08
CA ILE A 19 -29.76 -9.93 -19.37
C ILE A 19 -29.12 -11.15 -20.06
N ARG A 20 -28.96 -12.26 -19.34
CA ARG A 20 -28.69 -13.57 -19.93
C ARG A 20 -29.88 -13.94 -20.83
N VAL A 21 -29.72 -13.84 -22.13
CA VAL A 21 -30.70 -14.36 -23.11
C VAL A 21 -30.46 -15.85 -23.27
N SER A 22 -31.11 -16.67 -22.45
CA SER A 22 -31.25 -18.11 -22.69
C SER A 22 -32.61 -18.37 -23.32
N ALA A 23 -32.64 -18.63 -24.63
CA ALA A 23 -33.83 -19.02 -25.36
C ALA A 23 -34.04 -20.54 -25.28
N VAL A 24 -34.90 -20.99 -24.36
CA VAL A 24 -35.58 -22.29 -24.48
C VAL A 24 -37.02 -22.12 -23.98
N SER A 25 -37.97 -22.37 -24.87
CA SER A 25 -39.41 -22.30 -24.60
C SER A 25 -39.99 -23.68 -24.33
N VAL A 26 -40.65 -23.88 -23.18
CA VAL A 26 -41.69 -24.92 -23.00
C VAL A 26 -42.77 -24.40 -22.03
N PRO A 27 -44.09 -24.67 -22.23
CA PRO A 27 -45.17 -23.90 -21.60
C PRO A 27 -45.99 -24.65 -20.52
N LYS A 28 -46.64 -23.84 -19.65
CA LYS A 28 -47.79 -24.11 -18.73
C LYS A 28 -47.44 -24.97 -17.48
N SER A 29 -47.95 -24.73 -16.26
CA SER A 29 -49.29 -24.31 -15.84
C SER A 29 -49.37 -23.73 -14.40
N ARG A 30 -50.09 -22.60 -14.26
CA ARG A 30 -51.06 -22.12 -13.25
C ARG A 30 -51.33 -22.85 -11.89
N TRP A 31 -51.74 -22.00 -10.91
CA TRP A 31 -52.38 -22.18 -9.57
C TRP A 31 -51.40 -22.36 -8.37
N TYR A 32 -51.51 -21.74 -7.17
CA TYR A 32 -52.59 -21.08 -6.42
C TYR A 32 -52.01 -19.96 -5.51
N ALA A 33 -52.87 -19.02 -5.10
CA ALA A 33 -52.61 -17.88 -4.21
C ALA A 33 -52.45 -18.23 -2.72
N LYS A 34 -51.70 -17.41 -1.96
CA LYS A 34 -52.15 -16.81 -0.67
C LYS A 34 -51.15 -15.79 -0.07
N SER A 35 -51.67 -14.57 0.07
CA SER A 35 -51.49 -13.59 1.15
C SER A 35 -50.26 -13.65 2.08
N THR A 36 -49.45 -12.59 2.04
CA THR A 36 -48.97 -11.87 3.24
C THR A 36 -48.64 -10.42 2.89
N LYS A 37 -49.20 -9.47 3.64
CA LYS A 37 -49.06 -8.01 3.49
C LYS A 37 -47.60 -7.56 3.71
N PRO A 38 -47.08 -6.56 2.97
CA PRO A 38 -45.76 -6.00 3.23
C PRO A 38 -45.77 -5.07 4.46
N LYS A 39 -44.74 -5.18 5.31
CA LYS A 39 -44.48 -4.28 6.44
C LYS A 39 -44.00 -2.91 5.91
N ALA A 40 -44.47 -1.85 6.56
CA ALA A 40 -44.24 -0.45 6.22
C ALA A 40 -42.74 -0.04 6.25
N PRO A 41 -42.33 0.97 5.45
CA PRO A 41 -40.97 1.50 5.48
C PRO A 41 -40.73 2.39 6.71
N TYR A 42 -39.50 2.31 7.21
CA TYR A 42 -38.96 3.06 8.35
C TYR A 42 -39.00 4.58 8.11
N LYS A 43 -39.52 5.36 9.08
CA LYS A 43 -39.57 6.84 9.04
C LYS A 43 -38.31 7.42 9.68
N LEU A 44 -37.59 8.28 8.96
CA LEU A 44 -36.54 9.14 9.50
C LEU A 44 -37.18 10.30 10.31
N PRO A 45 -36.61 10.72 11.44
CA PRO A 45 -37.15 11.80 12.26
C PRO A 45 -36.98 13.18 11.60
N GLU A 46 -38.04 13.99 11.71
CA GLU A 46 -38.11 15.39 11.28
C GLU A 46 -37.24 16.29 12.18
N SER A 47 -36.02 16.57 11.76
CA SER A 47 -35.37 17.84 12.09
C SER A 47 -34.41 18.21 10.96
N VAL A 48 -34.36 19.49 10.63
CA VAL A 48 -33.62 20.12 9.52
C VAL A 48 -34.31 20.01 8.15
N LYS A 49 -35.48 20.66 8.05
CA LYS A 49 -35.92 21.29 6.79
C LYS A 49 -35.52 22.77 6.82
N SER A 50 -34.95 23.17 5.69
CA SER A 50 -34.60 24.50 5.22
C SER A 50 -35.56 25.64 5.54
N SER A 51 -35.02 26.83 5.80
CA SER A 51 -35.66 28.11 5.49
C SER A 51 -34.84 28.84 4.41
N GLN A 52 -35.53 29.25 3.34
CA GLN A 52 -35.06 30.18 2.33
C GLN A 52 -35.36 31.63 2.74
N SER A 53 -34.53 32.52 2.20
CA SER A 53 -34.75 33.92 1.81
C SER A 53 -35.06 34.98 2.87
N GLU A 54 -34.12 35.92 3.03
CA GLU A 54 -34.38 37.37 2.98
C GLU A 54 -33.09 38.13 2.59
N GLN A 55 -33.19 39.02 1.58
CA GLN A 55 -32.25 40.10 1.27
C GLN A 55 -32.77 41.39 1.93
N PRO A 56 -31.91 42.38 2.29
CA PRO A 56 -31.59 43.48 1.35
C PRO A 56 -30.18 44.11 1.44
N SER A 57 -29.72 44.69 0.29
CA SER A 57 -28.89 45.91 0.01
C SER A 57 -27.89 46.46 1.07
N SER A 58 -26.70 47.03 0.80
CA SER A 58 -26.08 47.72 -0.36
C SER A 58 -24.58 48.07 -0.08
N THR A 59 -23.67 47.84 -1.06
CA THR A 59 -22.41 48.54 -1.52
C THR A 59 -21.51 49.42 -0.60
N PRO A 60 -20.22 49.75 -0.94
CA PRO A 60 -19.45 49.49 -2.18
C PRO A 60 -17.98 48.98 -2.03
N LYS A 61 -17.38 48.68 -3.20
CA LYS A 61 -15.99 48.25 -3.51
C LYS A 61 -14.88 49.26 -3.09
N PRO A 62 -13.61 48.84 -3.15
CA PRO A 62 -12.75 49.39 -4.22
C PRO A 62 -11.93 48.33 -5.02
N GLU A 63 -11.48 48.78 -6.20
CA GLU A 63 -10.70 48.10 -7.25
C GLU A 63 -9.17 48.17 -7.04
N TYR A 64 -8.44 47.49 -7.97
CA TYR A 64 -6.99 47.43 -8.27
C TYR A 64 -6.20 46.30 -7.57
N SER A 65 -5.25 45.60 -8.20
CA SER A 65 -4.70 45.58 -9.57
C SER A 65 -3.99 44.24 -9.78
N ALA A 66 -3.80 43.85 -11.04
CA ALA A 66 -3.01 42.72 -11.49
C ALA A 66 -1.49 42.89 -11.27
N GLU A 67 -0.80 41.75 -11.38
CA GLU A 67 0.66 41.55 -11.51
C GLU A 67 1.52 41.68 -10.25
N GLN A 68 1.93 40.53 -9.72
CA GLN A 68 3.20 40.40 -9.01
C GLN A 68 3.97 39.22 -9.58
N THR A 69 5.08 39.56 -10.24
CA THR A 69 6.20 38.69 -10.58
C THR A 69 6.99 38.41 -9.30
N GLU A 70 7.01 37.16 -8.89
CA GLU A 70 8.04 36.63 -8.00
C GLU A 70 9.25 36.17 -8.83
N PHE A 71 10.43 36.21 -8.19
CA PHE A 71 11.73 35.70 -8.64
C PHE A 71 12.64 36.66 -9.43
N ASP A 72 13.46 37.41 -8.70
CA ASP A 72 14.85 37.69 -9.08
C ASP A 72 15.65 38.11 -7.84
N THR A 73 16.52 37.22 -7.34
CA THR A 73 17.69 37.64 -6.54
C THR A 73 18.92 36.88 -7.01
N ASN A 74 19.80 37.62 -7.69
CA ASN A 74 21.17 37.24 -7.98
C ASN A 74 22.01 37.22 -6.70
N ALA A 75 22.90 36.24 -6.61
CA ALA A 75 24.04 36.24 -5.70
C ALA A 75 25.08 37.28 -6.17
N ASP A 76 25.76 37.96 -5.24
CA ASP A 76 27.21 37.77 -5.02
C ASP A 76 27.78 38.70 -3.92
N PRO A 77 29.00 38.44 -3.42
CA PRO A 77 29.39 38.62 -2.02
C PRO A 77 30.35 39.79 -1.80
N ALA A 78 30.79 39.92 -0.54
CA ALA A 78 31.87 40.75 -0.01
C ALA A 78 31.46 42.15 0.49
N GLY A 79 31.85 42.43 1.74
CA GLY A 79 31.99 43.81 2.21
C GLY A 79 31.71 43.99 3.70
N ASN A 80 32.80 44.12 4.46
CA ASN A 80 32.95 44.95 5.67
C ASN A 80 32.28 44.44 6.96
N ALA A 81 32.99 44.07 8.02
CA ALA A 81 34.08 44.73 8.76
C ALA A 81 33.70 46.07 9.39
N ALA A 82 33.70 46.08 10.74
CA ALA A 82 33.71 47.21 11.69
C ALA A 82 32.44 48.10 11.68
N SER A 83 31.94 48.69 12.78
CA SER A 83 32.51 49.04 14.08
C SER A 83 31.38 49.53 15.01
N GLU A 84 31.52 49.19 16.29
CA GLU A 84 31.23 49.91 17.55
C GLU A 84 30.08 50.93 17.74
N ALA A 85 29.51 50.80 18.96
CA ALA A 85 28.89 51.80 19.86
C ALA A 85 27.42 52.20 19.59
N SER A 86 26.50 52.33 20.56
CA SER A 86 26.50 52.12 22.02
C SER A 86 25.07 52.30 22.60
N LYS A 87 24.81 51.67 23.77
CA LYS A 87 23.75 51.90 24.80
C LYS A 87 22.27 51.62 24.49
N ALA A 88 21.67 50.61 25.16
CA ALA A 88 21.02 50.75 26.49
C ALA A 88 20.39 49.41 27.01
N THR A 89 20.81 48.99 28.22
CA THR A 89 20.09 48.36 29.37
C THR A 89 18.77 47.58 29.12
N GLU A 90 18.42 46.36 29.58
CA GLU A 90 18.90 45.29 30.50
C GLU A 90 18.05 44.01 30.20
N PRO A 91 18.50 42.76 30.47
CA PRO A 91 17.90 42.02 31.60
C PRO A 91 18.82 41.02 32.34
N LYS A 92 18.53 40.87 33.66
CA LYS A 92 18.67 39.74 34.63
C LYS A 92 19.72 38.60 34.43
N PRO A 93 20.38 38.14 35.52
CA PRO A 93 21.54 37.27 35.45
C PRO A 93 21.21 35.77 35.25
N HIS A 94 21.88 35.14 34.30
CA HIS A 94 22.03 33.68 34.23
C HIS A 94 23.22 33.25 35.11
N GLN A 95 23.04 32.20 35.91
CA GLN A 95 24.09 31.59 36.73
C GLN A 95 25.22 31.02 35.85
N PRO A 96 26.50 31.11 36.24
CA PRO A 96 27.57 30.44 35.52
C PRO A 96 27.51 28.92 35.71
N LEU A 97 27.79 28.18 34.63
CA LEU A 97 27.95 26.73 34.63
C LEU A 97 29.13 26.31 35.54
N PRO A 98 29.06 25.14 36.21
CA PRO A 98 30.12 24.69 37.10
C PRO A 98 31.38 24.27 36.34
N ASP A 99 32.53 24.60 36.91
CA ASP A 99 33.87 24.29 36.40
C ASP A 99 34.17 22.78 36.53
N LEU A 100 34.38 22.10 35.40
CA LEU A 100 34.63 20.65 35.29
C LEU A 100 36.13 20.28 35.41
N THR A 101 36.99 21.22 35.80
CA THR A 101 38.44 20.97 35.95
C THR A 101 38.81 20.23 37.23
N GLN A 102 37.87 20.04 38.17
CA GLN A 102 38.09 19.17 39.32
C GLN A 102 37.57 17.75 39.03
N GLY A 103 38.49 16.89 38.60
CA GLY A 103 38.25 15.47 38.47
C GLY A 103 37.75 14.85 39.78
N ILE A 104 36.89 13.84 39.66
CA ILE A 104 36.30 13.10 40.78
C ILE A 104 37.43 12.52 41.65
N PRO A 105 37.48 12.76 42.98
CA PRO A 105 38.52 12.19 43.83
C PRO A 105 38.40 10.67 43.84
N SER A 106 39.50 9.99 43.51
CA SER A 106 39.59 8.53 43.41
C SER A 106 39.40 7.88 44.77
N THR A 107 38.27 7.20 44.99
CA THR A 107 37.98 6.34 46.16
C THR A 107 38.93 5.15 46.28
N LEU A 108 39.67 4.83 45.21
CA LEU A 108 40.69 3.79 45.15
C LEU A 108 41.94 4.10 46.00
N ALA A 109 42.32 5.39 46.10
CA ALA A 109 43.49 5.79 46.89
C ALA A 109 43.21 5.68 48.39
N ALA A 110 41.99 6.05 48.81
CA ALA A 110 41.54 5.90 50.20
C ALA A 110 41.40 4.41 50.59
N GLU A 111 40.91 3.54 49.70
CA GLU A 111 40.85 2.10 49.94
C GLU A 111 42.24 1.43 50.05
N LEU A 112 43.23 1.96 49.33
CA LEU A 112 44.61 1.47 49.39
C LEU A 112 45.31 1.88 50.71
N GLU A 113 45.04 3.09 51.20
CA GLU A 113 45.54 3.58 52.49
C GLU A 113 44.85 2.94 53.71
N ASP A 114 43.57 2.60 53.61
CA ASP A 114 42.88 1.87 54.69
C ASP A 114 43.33 0.40 54.77
N ARG A 115 43.84 -0.17 53.67
CA ARG A 115 44.49 -1.48 53.65
C ARG A 115 45.87 -1.49 54.30
N THR A 116 46.60 -0.37 54.32
CA THR A 116 47.93 -0.28 54.94
C THR A 116 47.88 0.03 56.44
N LYS A 117 46.73 0.47 56.98
CA LYS A 117 46.58 0.89 58.40
C LYS A 117 46.06 -0.17 59.39
N LYS A 118 45.77 -1.41 58.97
CA LYS A 118 45.39 -2.51 59.88
C LYS A 118 46.49 -3.58 59.99
N PRO A 119 47.24 -3.65 61.10
CA PRO A 119 48.20 -4.72 61.34
C PRO A 119 47.46 -5.92 61.94
N GLY A 120 47.12 -6.91 61.11
CA GLY A 120 46.55 -8.18 61.53
C GLY A 120 47.29 -9.33 60.84
N GLN A 121 48.11 -10.04 61.63
CA GLN A 121 48.94 -11.21 61.32
C GLN A 121 48.59 -12.00 60.05
N THR A 122 49.54 -12.09 59.10
CA THR A 122 49.99 -13.37 58.53
C THR A 122 51.45 -13.23 58.08
N SER A 123 52.27 -14.16 58.55
CA SER A 123 53.71 -14.25 58.35
C SER A 123 54.05 -14.80 56.98
N LEU A 124 54.70 -14.01 56.14
CA LEU A 124 55.55 -14.52 55.06
C LEU A 124 56.80 -13.65 55.01
N ASN A 125 57.91 -14.24 55.49
CA ASN A 125 59.25 -13.67 55.42
C ASN A 125 59.60 -13.34 53.98
N LEU A 126 59.71 -12.05 53.66
CA LEU A 126 60.37 -11.56 52.46
C LEU A 126 61.63 -10.84 52.91
N THR A 127 62.69 -11.63 53.10
CA THR A 127 64.05 -11.12 53.24
C THR A 127 64.93 -12.00 52.39
N GLU A 128 65.02 -11.67 51.11
CA GLU A 128 66.18 -12.03 50.31
C GLU A 128 66.76 -10.76 49.68
N ASP A 129 68.07 -10.72 49.79
CA ASP A 129 69.04 -9.64 49.64
C ASP A 129 69.13 -9.15 48.17
N PRO A 130 69.15 -7.83 47.88
CA PRO A 130 69.23 -7.33 46.50
C PRO A 130 70.64 -7.44 45.88
N SER A 131 71.49 -8.36 46.34
CA SER A 131 72.89 -8.50 45.89
C SER A 131 73.23 -9.87 45.27
N ARG A 132 72.26 -10.56 44.67
CA ARG A 132 72.53 -11.79 43.89
C ARG A 132 71.98 -11.68 42.47
N SER A 133 72.82 -11.14 41.58
CA SER A 133 72.69 -11.33 40.15
C SER A 133 73.09 -12.76 39.79
N GLU A 134 72.13 -13.64 39.52
CA GLU A 134 72.39 -14.92 38.86
C GLU A 134 71.55 -15.01 37.59
N ASP A 135 72.27 -15.02 36.46
CA ASP A 135 71.83 -15.45 35.14
C ASP A 135 71.01 -16.73 35.22
N TYR A 136 69.81 -16.71 34.63
CA TYR A 136 69.15 -17.93 34.19
C TYR A 136 69.06 -17.91 32.67
N THR A 137 69.94 -18.72 32.09
CA THR A 137 69.96 -19.15 30.70
C THR A 137 68.76 -20.06 30.42
N ASP A 138 68.17 -19.82 29.25
CA ASP A 138 67.26 -20.71 28.54
C ASP A 138 68.02 -22.01 28.20
N ASP A 139 67.65 -23.12 28.85
CA ASP A 139 67.68 -24.50 28.34
C ASP A 139 67.56 -25.50 29.50
N GLY A 140 66.41 -26.15 29.65
CA GLY A 140 66.23 -27.10 30.75
C GLY A 140 64.87 -27.76 30.85
N ARG A 141 64.64 -28.75 29.98
CA ARG A 141 63.57 -29.75 30.02
C ARG A 141 63.25 -30.22 31.46
N GLY A 142 62.12 -29.75 31.99
CA GLY A 142 61.44 -30.31 33.15
C GLY A 142 59.96 -30.40 32.82
N ASP A 143 59.44 -31.62 32.68
CA ASP A 143 58.02 -31.89 32.48
C ASP A 143 57.23 -31.36 33.69
N ILE A 144 56.75 -30.12 33.59
CA ILE A 144 55.73 -29.58 34.48
C ILE A 144 54.48 -30.44 34.22
N PRO A 145 53.89 -31.11 35.23
CA PRO A 145 52.64 -31.81 35.04
C PRO A 145 51.63 -30.83 34.45
N LYS A 146 50.97 -31.20 33.34
CA LYS A 146 49.99 -30.34 32.64
C LYS A 146 48.85 -29.84 33.52
N ASP A 147 48.75 -30.34 34.75
CA ASP A 147 47.87 -29.84 35.80
C ASP A 147 48.61 -28.80 36.66
N GLY A 148 48.65 -27.56 36.16
CA GLY A 148 49.06 -26.41 36.95
C GLY A 148 48.27 -26.30 38.26
N TYR A 149 48.90 -25.78 39.32
CA TYR A 149 48.27 -25.60 40.62
C TYR A 149 46.97 -24.77 40.51
N VAL A 150 45.82 -25.41 40.68
CA VAL A 150 44.52 -24.72 40.66
C VAL A 150 44.19 -24.21 42.06
N SER A 151 44.16 -22.88 42.22
CA SER A 151 43.77 -22.21 43.46
C SER A 151 42.38 -22.67 43.93
N SER A 152 42.16 -22.70 45.25
CA SER A 152 40.86 -23.05 45.84
C SER A 152 39.73 -22.12 45.37
N LEU A 153 40.06 -20.86 45.08
CA LEU A 153 39.15 -19.88 44.47
C LEU A 153 38.79 -20.27 43.03
N ASP A 154 39.76 -20.72 42.24
CA ASP A 154 39.52 -21.16 40.86
C ASP A 154 38.73 -22.46 40.81
N ARG A 155 38.94 -23.40 41.75
CA ARG A 155 38.07 -24.59 41.91
C ARG A 155 36.64 -24.22 42.30
N ARG A 156 36.43 -23.14 43.06
CA ARG A 156 35.08 -22.65 43.41
C ARG A 156 34.43 -21.95 42.21
N ARG A 157 35.18 -21.15 41.46
CA ARG A 157 34.72 -20.51 40.21
C ARG A 157 34.39 -21.54 39.14
N ALA A 158 35.22 -22.56 38.95
CA ALA A 158 34.97 -23.65 38.01
C ALA A 158 33.72 -24.46 38.39
N ARG A 159 33.52 -24.76 39.69
CA ARG A 159 32.28 -25.41 40.16
C ARG A 159 31.05 -24.54 39.93
N MET A 160 31.14 -23.24 40.21
CA MET A 160 30.06 -22.30 39.93
C MET A 160 29.80 -22.19 38.43
N ALA A 161 30.83 -22.09 37.59
CA ALA A 161 30.72 -22.06 36.14
C ALA A 161 30.06 -23.33 35.59
N ASN A 162 30.47 -24.52 36.06
CA ASN A 162 29.86 -25.78 35.68
C ASN A 162 28.38 -25.86 36.10
N LEU A 163 28.05 -25.36 37.29
CA LEU A 163 26.67 -25.27 37.75
C LEU A 163 25.84 -24.29 36.90
N MET A 164 26.43 -23.15 36.54
CA MET A 164 25.81 -22.18 35.61
C MET A 164 25.60 -22.80 34.22
N TYR A 165 26.60 -23.50 33.67
CA TYR A 165 26.46 -24.21 32.39
C TYR A 165 25.38 -25.29 32.45
N ALA A 166 25.32 -26.08 33.54
CA ALA A 166 24.27 -27.06 33.75
C ALA A 166 22.89 -26.41 33.84
N PHE A 167 22.77 -25.29 34.55
CA PHE A 167 21.54 -24.51 34.62
C PHE A 167 21.12 -23.97 33.24
N PHE A 168 22.04 -23.36 32.48
CA PHE A 168 21.75 -22.88 31.12
C PHE A 168 21.36 -24.01 30.16
N LEU A 169 21.98 -25.18 30.26
CA LEU A 169 21.61 -26.35 29.48
C LEU A 169 20.22 -26.88 29.86
N LEU A 170 19.91 -26.97 31.15
CA LEU A 170 18.59 -27.38 31.62
C LEU A 170 17.51 -26.36 31.22
N ALA A 171 17.78 -25.07 31.36
CA ALA A 171 16.88 -24.00 30.93
C ALA A 171 16.67 -24.03 29.40
N GLY A 172 17.73 -24.24 28.63
CA GLY A 172 17.67 -24.39 27.18
C GLY A 172 16.85 -25.62 26.75
N ALA A 173 17.12 -26.78 27.36
CA ALA A 173 16.36 -28.00 27.10
C ALA A 173 14.88 -27.87 27.49
N GLY A 174 14.60 -27.23 28.63
CA GLY A 174 13.25 -26.89 29.07
C GLY A 174 12.54 -25.94 28.10
N GLY A 175 13.24 -24.92 27.60
CA GLY A 175 12.73 -24.00 26.58
C GLY A 175 12.39 -24.69 25.26
N VAL A 176 13.26 -25.59 24.79
CA VAL A 176 13.02 -26.41 23.58
C VAL A 176 11.82 -27.33 23.78
N ALA A 177 11.72 -28.01 24.93
CA ALA A 177 10.56 -28.83 25.28
C ALA A 177 9.25 -28.02 25.29
N TYR A 178 9.30 -26.82 25.86
CA TYR A 178 8.17 -25.89 25.93
C TYR A 178 7.73 -25.43 24.53
N LEU A 179 8.66 -25.17 23.60
CA LEU A 179 8.34 -24.77 22.23
C LEU A 179 7.58 -25.84 21.42
N GLY A 180 7.65 -27.12 21.79
CA GLY A 180 6.87 -28.18 21.13
C GLY A 180 5.56 -28.53 21.85
N ARG A 181 5.13 -27.75 22.85
CA ARG A 181 3.83 -27.90 23.54
C ARG A 181 2.66 -27.91 22.57
N ASN A 182 1.51 -28.45 22.98
CA ASN A 182 0.30 -28.41 22.15
C ASN A 182 -0.22 -26.96 21.98
N TRP A 183 -1.08 -26.73 20.99
CA TRP A 183 -1.74 -25.44 20.81
C TRP A 183 -2.72 -25.20 21.94
N GLU A 184 -2.66 -24.04 22.59
CA GLU A 184 -3.54 -23.69 23.73
C GLU A 184 -4.75 -22.87 23.28
N THR A 185 -4.59 -22.04 22.25
CA THR A 185 -5.62 -21.13 21.74
C THR A 185 -6.23 -21.70 20.46
N GLU A 186 -7.56 -21.62 20.33
CA GLU A 186 -8.26 -22.02 19.09
C GLU A 186 -7.78 -21.23 17.86
N GLU A 187 -7.31 -20.01 18.05
CA GLU A 187 -6.74 -19.15 17.00
C GLU A 187 -5.41 -19.69 16.47
N GLU A 188 -4.52 -20.16 17.35
CA GLU A 188 -3.24 -20.79 16.96
C GLU A 188 -3.49 -22.11 16.22
N ALA A 189 -4.46 -22.90 16.69
CA ALA A 189 -4.85 -24.15 16.04
C ALA A 189 -5.47 -23.92 14.64
N LYS A 190 -6.18 -22.80 14.44
CA LYS A 190 -6.72 -22.40 13.13
C LYS A 190 -5.63 -21.87 12.19
N ALA A 191 -4.57 -21.25 12.71
CA ALA A 191 -3.47 -20.74 11.92
C ALA A 191 -2.63 -21.86 11.29
N HIS A 192 -2.50 -23.00 11.98
CA HIS A 192 -1.71 -24.17 11.54
C HIS A 192 -2.59 -25.44 11.46
N PRO A 193 -3.55 -25.51 10.53
CA PRO A 193 -4.50 -26.64 10.43
C PRO A 193 -3.84 -27.96 10.02
N ASP A 194 -2.66 -27.89 9.40
CA ASP A 194 -1.81 -29.00 8.96
C ASP A 194 -1.00 -29.64 10.10
N ILE A 195 -0.94 -29.02 11.29
CA ILE A 195 -0.14 -29.48 12.44
C ILE A 195 -1.03 -29.75 13.66
N PRO A 196 -1.69 -30.91 13.75
CA PRO A 196 -2.57 -31.21 14.88
C PRO A 196 -1.81 -31.36 16.22
N SER A 197 -2.53 -31.10 17.32
CA SER A 197 -2.04 -31.37 18.68
C SER A 197 -1.87 -32.88 18.89
N GLY A 198 -0.72 -33.28 19.42
CA GLY A 198 -0.38 -34.69 19.53
C GLY A 198 1.02 -34.93 20.10
N TRP A 199 1.23 -36.13 20.65
CA TRP A 199 2.44 -36.50 21.38
C TRP A 199 3.54 -37.13 20.51
N SER A 200 3.34 -37.24 19.20
CA SER A 200 4.37 -37.80 18.32
C SER A 200 5.54 -36.83 18.18
N PHE A 201 6.77 -37.36 18.11
CA PHE A 201 7.98 -36.55 17.99
C PHE A 201 7.98 -35.69 16.72
N SER A 202 7.49 -36.22 15.61
CA SER A 202 7.36 -35.47 14.35
C SER A 202 6.41 -34.28 14.48
N LEU A 203 5.24 -34.46 15.12
CA LEU A 203 4.31 -33.36 15.36
C LEU A 203 4.87 -32.34 16.36
N TRP A 204 5.56 -32.80 17.42
CA TRP A 204 6.25 -31.94 18.37
C TRP A 204 7.32 -31.07 17.70
N TYR A 205 8.15 -31.66 16.83
CA TYR A 205 9.16 -30.94 16.05
C TYR A 205 8.54 -29.96 15.05
N ASN A 206 7.48 -30.36 14.36
CA ASN A 206 6.77 -29.49 13.42
C ASN A 206 6.16 -28.27 14.13
N ARG A 207 5.58 -28.43 15.33
CA ARG A 207 5.09 -27.31 16.15
C ARG A 207 6.23 -26.40 16.62
N MET A 208 7.34 -26.97 17.07
CA MET A 208 8.52 -26.18 17.44
C MET A 208 9.02 -25.34 16.25
N LYS A 209 9.11 -25.96 15.06
CA LYS A 209 9.49 -25.27 13.82
C LYS A 209 8.49 -24.20 13.43
N ALA A 210 7.19 -24.46 13.53
CA ALA A 210 6.13 -23.49 13.26
C ALA A 210 6.23 -22.28 14.19
N ARG A 211 6.39 -22.47 15.51
CA ARG A 211 6.58 -21.36 16.46
C ARG A 211 7.85 -20.55 16.21
N LEU A 212 8.96 -21.22 15.89
CA LEU A 212 10.19 -20.51 15.48
C LEU A 212 9.98 -19.73 14.18
N SER A 213 9.22 -20.29 13.24
CA SER A 213 8.84 -19.61 12.01
C SER A 213 7.96 -18.39 12.29
N ASP A 214 6.97 -18.50 13.18
CA ASP A 214 6.05 -17.43 13.57
C ASP A 214 6.78 -16.25 14.23
N ILE A 215 7.82 -16.51 15.02
CA ILE A 215 8.68 -15.44 15.55
C ILE A 215 9.34 -14.65 14.42
N THR A 216 9.67 -15.32 13.31
CA THR A 216 10.29 -14.68 12.14
C THR A 216 9.28 -14.21 11.08
N SER A 217 8.01 -14.64 11.16
CA SER A 217 6.99 -14.37 10.14
C SER A 217 6.64 -12.90 10.08
N TYR A 218 6.66 -12.20 11.23
CA TYR A 218 6.50 -10.75 11.32
C TYR A 218 7.42 -9.96 10.37
N TYR A 219 8.61 -10.49 10.06
CA TYR A 219 9.57 -9.83 9.16
C TYR A 219 9.40 -10.22 7.69
N LYS A 220 8.65 -11.28 7.38
CA LYS A 220 8.56 -11.89 6.06
C LYS A 220 7.18 -11.75 5.42
N ASP A 221 6.14 -11.89 6.23
CA ASP A 221 4.75 -11.84 5.80
C ASP A 221 4.21 -10.40 5.89
N PRO A 222 3.21 -10.05 5.06
CA PRO A 222 2.66 -8.70 5.06
C PRO A 222 2.08 -8.33 6.43
N ALA A 223 2.06 -7.03 6.74
CA ALA A 223 1.60 -6.53 8.03
C ALA A 223 0.15 -6.91 8.40
N PHE A 224 -0.68 -7.31 7.42
CA PHE A 224 -2.08 -7.66 7.62
C PHE A 224 -2.47 -8.93 6.84
N PRO A 225 -3.35 -9.78 7.39
CA PRO A 225 -3.86 -10.96 6.69
C PRO A 225 -4.78 -10.61 5.52
N LYS A 226 -5.44 -9.46 5.58
CA LYS A 226 -6.20 -8.86 4.48
C LYS A 226 -5.65 -7.47 4.23
N LEU A 227 -5.13 -7.22 3.03
CA LEU A 227 -4.57 -5.92 2.63
C LEU A 227 -5.65 -4.91 2.30
N LEU A 228 -6.77 -5.36 1.72
CA LEU A 228 -7.90 -4.51 1.38
C LEU A 228 -9.11 -4.83 2.27
N PRO A 229 -9.91 -3.81 2.63
CA PRO A 229 -11.14 -4.04 3.38
C PRO A 229 -12.17 -4.82 2.56
N ASP A 230 -13.14 -5.40 3.26
CA ASP A 230 -14.32 -6.02 2.66
C ASP A 230 -15.17 -4.93 1.98
N GLU A 231 -15.55 -5.13 0.71
CA GLU A 231 -16.37 -4.17 -0.03
C GLU A 231 -17.86 -4.50 0.02
N ASP A 232 -18.67 -3.45 0.13
CA ASP A 232 -20.13 -3.53 -0.04
C ASP A 232 -20.49 -4.00 -1.45
N PRO A 233 -21.38 -5.00 -1.61
CA PRO A 233 -21.78 -5.52 -2.91
C PRO A 233 -22.33 -4.47 -3.89
N ASN A 234 -22.93 -3.40 -3.39
CA ASN A 234 -23.55 -2.33 -4.21
C ASN A 234 -22.52 -1.36 -4.79
N LEU A 235 -21.32 -1.28 -4.20
CA LEU A 235 -20.29 -0.30 -4.54
C LEU A 235 -19.09 -0.95 -5.25
N ARG A 236 -19.18 -2.25 -5.52
CA ARG A 236 -18.11 -3.09 -6.06
C ARG A 236 -17.91 -2.82 -7.54
N GLN A 237 -16.69 -2.43 -7.93
CA GLN A 237 -16.27 -2.55 -9.33
C GLN A 237 -16.14 -4.02 -9.71
N PRO A 238 -16.51 -4.41 -10.94
CA PRO A 238 -16.50 -5.81 -11.34
C PRO A 238 -15.10 -6.44 -11.33
N TYR A 239 -14.05 -5.65 -11.57
CA TYR A 239 -12.66 -6.12 -11.64
C TYR A 239 -11.73 -5.24 -10.82
N THR A 240 -10.63 -5.83 -10.35
CA THR A 240 -9.56 -5.11 -9.63
C THR A 240 -8.31 -5.09 -10.50
N LEU A 241 -7.76 -3.89 -10.73
CA LEU A 241 -6.53 -3.69 -11.48
C LEU A 241 -5.42 -3.23 -10.54
N VAL A 242 -4.42 -4.09 -10.38
CA VAL A 242 -3.25 -3.85 -9.54
C VAL A 242 -2.11 -3.30 -10.39
N LEU A 243 -1.60 -2.13 -10.04
CA LEU A 243 -0.59 -1.42 -10.83
C LEU A 243 0.71 -1.23 -10.03
N SER A 244 1.85 -1.52 -10.65
CA SER A 244 3.16 -1.14 -10.11
C SER A 244 3.41 0.37 -10.27
N LEU A 245 4.30 0.95 -9.45
CA LEU A 245 4.65 2.37 -9.54
C LEU A 245 5.90 2.61 -10.38
N GLU A 246 7.04 2.07 -9.92
CA GLU A 246 8.36 2.23 -10.56
C GLU A 246 8.43 1.51 -11.91
N ASP A 247 9.03 2.18 -12.88
CA ASP A 247 9.24 1.77 -14.27
C ASP A 247 7.94 1.43 -15.04
N LEU A 248 6.77 1.48 -14.39
CA LEU A 248 5.45 1.31 -15.02
C LEU A 248 4.75 2.65 -15.24
N LEU A 249 4.51 3.42 -14.17
CA LEU A 249 3.81 4.71 -14.21
C LEU A 249 4.78 5.88 -14.15
N VAL A 250 5.85 5.72 -13.39
CA VAL A 250 6.89 6.74 -13.21
C VAL A 250 8.26 6.09 -13.30
N HIS A 251 9.25 6.86 -13.75
CA HIS A 251 10.64 6.45 -13.76
C HIS A 251 11.44 7.43 -12.91
N SER A 252 12.19 6.92 -11.95
CA SER A 252 13.07 7.71 -11.08
C SER A 252 14.52 7.56 -11.52
N GLU A 253 15.18 8.68 -11.77
CA GLU A 253 16.59 8.73 -12.10
C GLU A 253 17.32 9.57 -11.05
N TRP A 254 18.51 9.14 -10.64
CA TRP A 254 19.38 9.92 -9.77
C TRP A 254 20.56 10.47 -10.56
N SER A 255 20.79 11.77 -10.44
CA SER A 255 21.96 12.45 -11.00
C SER A 255 22.73 13.19 -9.89
N ARG A 256 24.05 13.37 -10.08
CA ARG A 256 24.89 14.09 -9.10
C ARG A 256 24.50 15.56 -8.93
N GLU A 257 24.09 16.20 -10.02
CA GLU A 257 23.78 17.64 -10.05
C GLU A 257 22.39 17.95 -9.51
N HIS A 258 21.39 17.13 -9.86
CA HIS A 258 19.98 17.41 -9.58
C HIS A 258 19.35 16.45 -8.56
N GLY A 259 20.10 15.46 -8.08
CA GLY A 259 19.58 14.42 -7.21
C GLY A 259 18.53 13.54 -7.88
N TRP A 260 17.55 13.11 -7.10
CA TRP A 260 16.42 12.29 -7.57
C TRP A 260 15.44 13.12 -8.39
N ARG A 261 15.21 12.72 -9.64
CA ARG A 261 14.16 13.25 -10.52
C ARG A 261 13.21 12.14 -10.88
N VAL A 262 11.92 12.47 -10.93
CA VAL A 262 10.86 11.51 -11.29
C VAL A 262 10.16 11.99 -12.55
N ALA A 263 10.21 11.19 -13.60
CA ALA A 263 9.49 11.41 -14.83
C ALA A 263 8.14 10.66 -14.78
N LYS A 264 7.09 11.29 -15.31
CA LYS A 264 5.76 10.66 -15.48
C LYS A 264 5.67 10.03 -16.86
N ARG A 265 5.20 8.78 -16.94
CA ARG A 265 5.03 8.09 -18.21
C ARG A 265 3.94 8.76 -19.06
N PRO A 266 4.15 8.96 -20.37
CA PRO A 266 3.14 9.51 -21.26
C PRO A 266 1.82 8.73 -21.18
N GLY A 267 0.71 9.45 -21.03
CA GLY A 267 -0.63 8.85 -21.01
C GLY A 267 -1.07 8.22 -19.68
N VAL A 268 -0.27 8.31 -18.61
CA VAL A 268 -0.66 7.78 -17.27
C VAL A 268 -1.95 8.40 -16.75
N ASP A 269 -2.11 9.72 -16.84
CA ASP A 269 -3.30 10.39 -16.33
C ASP A 269 -4.56 9.90 -17.07
N TYR A 270 -4.47 9.76 -18.39
CA TYR A 270 -5.54 9.22 -19.23
C TYR A 270 -5.84 7.77 -18.86
N PHE A 271 -4.80 6.94 -18.74
CA PHE A 271 -4.92 5.53 -18.37
C PHE A 271 -5.65 5.35 -17.02
N LEU A 272 -5.25 6.08 -15.98
CA LEU A 272 -5.86 5.99 -14.65
C LEU A 272 -7.31 6.51 -14.65
N ARG A 273 -7.55 7.70 -15.21
CA ARG A 273 -8.89 8.32 -15.25
C ARG A 273 -9.89 7.51 -16.07
N TYR A 274 -9.45 6.95 -17.19
CA TYR A 274 -10.31 6.16 -18.07
C TYR A 274 -10.65 4.80 -17.44
N LEU A 275 -9.65 4.07 -16.91
CA LEU A 275 -9.88 2.73 -16.36
C LEU A 275 -10.56 2.73 -15.00
N ASN A 276 -10.52 3.82 -14.24
CA ASN A 276 -11.25 3.96 -12.97
C ASN A 276 -12.77 3.72 -13.10
N GLN A 277 -13.33 3.92 -14.31
CA GLN A 277 -14.74 3.66 -14.59
C GLN A 277 -15.08 2.15 -14.61
N TYR A 278 -14.09 1.31 -14.89
CA TYR A 278 -14.26 -0.13 -15.13
C TYR A 278 -13.63 -0.98 -14.02
N TYR A 279 -12.53 -0.50 -13.44
CA TYR A 279 -11.69 -1.24 -12.51
C TYR A 279 -11.56 -0.53 -11.16
N GLU A 280 -11.50 -1.31 -10.09
CA GLU A 280 -10.93 -0.85 -8.82
C GLU A 280 -9.42 -0.75 -8.98
N LEU A 281 -8.89 0.48 -9.01
CA LEU A 281 -7.45 0.71 -9.14
C LEU A 281 -6.75 0.58 -7.79
N VAL A 282 -5.82 -0.37 -7.71
CA VAL A 282 -4.96 -0.63 -6.55
C VAL A 282 -3.52 -0.38 -6.98
N LEU A 283 -2.83 0.57 -6.36
CA LEU A 283 -1.40 0.72 -6.55
C LEU A 283 -0.70 -0.26 -5.63
N PHE A 284 0.16 -1.13 -6.15
CA PHE A 284 0.96 -2.04 -5.34
C PHE A 284 2.42 -1.90 -5.75
N THR A 285 3.22 -1.21 -4.93
CA THR A 285 4.62 -0.94 -5.21
C THR A 285 5.56 -1.66 -4.24
N SER A 286 6.75 -2.03 -4.73
CA SER A 286 7.86 -2.52 -3.92
C SER A 286 8.67 -1.39 -3.28
N VAL A 287 8.23 -0.13 -3.39
CA VAL A 287 8.89 1.04 -2.78
C VAL A 287 8.34 1.30 -1.37
N PRO A 288 9.16 1.73 -0.39
CA PRO A 288 8.66 2.05 0.94
C PRO A 288 7.67 3.21 0.90
N SER A 289 6.69 3.17 1.80
CA SER A 289 5.64 4.18 1.91
C SER A 289 6.17 5.62 1.99
N MET A 290 7.25 5.85 2.73
CA MET A 290 7.85 7.17 2.93
C MET A 290 8.29 7.87 1.64
N MET A 291 8.74 7.11 0.64
CA MET A 291 9.19 7.65 -0.65
C MET A 291 8.03 7.69 -1.66
N ALA A 292 7.28 6.59 -1.74
CA ALA A 292 6.22 6.44 -2.74
C ALA A 292 5.02 7.36 -2.49
N ASP A 293 4.67 7.68 -1.24
CA ASP A 293 3.51 8.54 -0.94
C ASP A 293 3.70 9.97 -1.49
N GLN A 294 4.92 10.51 -1.46
CA GLN A 294 5.21 11.84 -2.00
C GLN A 294 5.03 11.89 -3.53
N VAL A 295 5.47 10.84 -4.22
CA VAL A 295 5.31 10.70 -5.66
C VAL A 295 3.84 10.51 -6.01
N LEU A 296 3.14 9.66 -5.27
CA LEU A 296 1.73 9.36 -5.47
C LEU A 296 0.85 10.61 -5.31
N ARG A 297 1.08 11.44 -4.29
CA ARG A 297 0.34 12.70 -4.08
C ARG A 297 0.43 13.64 -5.27
N LYS A 298 1.56 13.65 -5.98
CA LYS A 298 1.76 14.46 -7.19
C LYS A 298 1.22 13.80 -8.45
N LEU A 299 1.28 12.47 -8.53
CA LEU A 299 0.79 11.70 -9.66
C LEU A 299 -0.74 11.65 -9.71
N ASP A 300 -1.38 11.44 -8.57
CA ASP A 300 -2.82 11.29 -8.42
C ASP A 300 -3.39 12.25 -7.36
N PRO A 301 -3.51 13.55 -7.70
CA PRO A 301 -4.02 14.55 -6.77
C PRO A 301 -5.51 14.35 -6.43
N TYR A 302 -6.27 13.72 -7.33
CA TYR A 302 -7.71 13.48 -7.17
C TYR A 302 -8.03 12.14 -6.48
N ARG A 303 -7.02 11.38 -6.04
CA ARG A 303 -7.18 10.08 -5.36
C ARG A 303 -8.06 9.11 -6.16
N ILE A 304 -7.81 9.03 -7.46
CA ILE A 304 -8.43 8.06 -8.39
C ILE A 304 -8.03 6.64 -7.99
N ILE A 305 -6.78 6.43 -7.59
CA ILE A 305 -6.30 5.16 -7.05
C ILE A 305 -6.93 4.97 -5.67
N ARG A 306 -7.71 3.89 -5.52
CA ARG A 306 -8.49 3.64 -4.31
C ARG A 306 -7.61 3.20 -3.14
N TRP A 307 -6.68 2.29 -3.41
CA TRP A 307 -5.83 1.70 -2.39
C TRP A 307 -4.36 1.73 -2.80
N PRO A 308 -3.52 2.53 -2.13
CA PRO A 308 -2.07 2.43 -2.27
C PRO A 308 -1.49 1.44 -1.26
N LEU A 309 -0.85 0.41 -1.79
CA LEU A 309 -0.09 -0.62 -1.10
C LEU A 309 1.39 -0.42 -1.42
N PHE A 310 2.21 -0.42 -0.37
CA PHE A 310 3.64 -0.13 -0.45
C PHE A 310 4.46 -1.39 -0.14
N ARG A 311 5.80 -1.27 -0.05
CA ARG A 311 6.70 -2.38 0.27
C ARG A 311 6.29 -3.17 1.51
N GLU A 312 5.76 -2.49 2.52
CA GLU A 312 5.30 -3.07 3.79
C GLU A 312 4.13 -4.06 3.61
N ALA A 313 3.43 -4.02 2.47
CA ALA A 313 2.38 -4.95 2.09
C ALA A 313 2.90 -6.12 1.21
N THR A 314 4.17 -6.10 0.79
CA THR A 314 4.77 -7.19 0.03
C THR A 314 5.29 -8.29 0.95
N ARG A 315 5.38 -9.51 0.41
CA ARG A 315 5.99 -10.65 1.11
C ARG A 315 7.46 -10.76 0.72
N TYR A 316 8.35 -10.90 1.70
CA TYR A 316 9.77 -11.08 1.43
C TYR A 316 10.14 -12.56 1.50
N LYS A 317 10.53 -13.13 0.35
CA LYS A 317 10.88 -14.54 0.24
C LYS A 317 12.06 -14.72 -0.71
N ASP A 318 13.03 -15.56 -0.32
CA ASP A 318 14.20 -15.91 -1.11
C ASP A 318 15.04 -14.72 -1.63
N GLY A 319 15.02 -13.59 -0.92
CA GLY A 319 15.76 -12.39 -1.31
C GLY A 319 14.96 -11.36 -2.12
N GLU A 320 13.74 -11.70 -2.52
CA GLU A 320 12.89 -10.92 -3.42
C GLU A 320 11.60 -10.45 -2.73
N TYR A 321 11.04 -9.34 -3.22
CA TYR A 321 9.73 -8.86 -2.82
C TYR A 321 8.66 -9.40 -3.75
N ILE A 322 7.71 -10.13 -3.20
CA ILE A 322 6.61 -10.76 -3.93
C ILE A 322 5.31 -10.05 -3.58
N LYS A 323 4.52 -9.72 -4.59
CA LYS A 323 3.19 -9.12 -4.45
C LYS A 323 2.15 -10.23 -4.46
N ASP A 324 1.88 -10.78 -3.27
CA ASP A 324 0.94 -11.89 -3.14
C ASP A 324 -0.51 -11.39 -3.26
N LEU A 325 -1.15 -11.75 -4.38
CA LEU A 325 -2.51 -11.29 -4.69
C LEU A 325 -3.57 -11.95 -3.80
N SER A 326 -3.27 -13.09 -3.15
CA SER A 326 -4.23 -13.76 -2.27
C SER A 326 -4.60 -12.92 -1.04
N TYR A 327 -3.71 -12.02 -0.62
CA TYR A 327 -3.93 -11.14 0.52
C TYR A 327 -4.78 -9.90 0.17
N LEU A 328 -5.06 -9.65 -1.12
CA LEU A 328 -5.88 -8.51 -1.53
C LEU A 328 -7.35 -8.64 -1.14
N ASN A 329 -7.81 -9.82 -0.68
CA ASN A 329 -9.21 -10.03 -0.32
C ASN A 329 -10.16 -9.71 -1.49
N ARG A 330 -9.76 -10.17 -2.69
CA ARG A 330 -10.49 -10.06 -3.95
C ARG A 330 -10.49 -11.43 -4.64
N ASP A 331 -11.47 -11.66 -5.50
CA ASP A 331 -11.55 -12.88 -6.29
C ASP A 331 -10.48 -12.87 -7.39
N LEU A 332 -9.54 -13.81 -7.33
CA LEU A 332 -8.43 -13.90 -8.29
C LEU A 332 -8.90 -14.10 -9.74
N SER A 333 -10.11 -14.60 -9.98
CA SER A 333 -10.66 -14.67 -11.34
C SER A 333 -10.92 -13.29 -11.97
N LYS A 334 -10.92 -12.22 -11.16
CA LYS A 334 -11.22 -10.83 -11.56
C LYS A 334 -10.12 -9.84 -11.20
N VAL A 335 -8.94 -10.33 -10.83
CA VAL A 335 -7.77 -9.52 -10.50
C VAL A 335 -6.76 -9.58 -11.64
N ILE A 336 -6.27 -8.43 -12.07
CA ILE A 336 -5.18 -8.32 -13.05
C ILE A 336 -4.05 -7.51 -12.42
N LEU A 337 -2.84 -8.05 -12.42
CA LEU A 337 -1.62 -7.36 -12.00
C LEU A 337 -0.87 -6.87 -13.24
N ILE A 338 -0.53 -5.59 -13.30
CA ILE A 338 0.39 -5.03 -14.30
C ILE A 338 1.67 -4.63 -13.58
N ASP A 339 2.76 -5.27 -13.98
CA ASP A 339 4.08 -5.05 -13.40
C ASP A 339 5.18 -5.05 -14.46
N THR A 340 6.38 -4.67 -14.06
CA THR A 340 7.58 -4.69 -14.91
C THR A 340 8.58 -5.77 -14.52
N LYS A 341 8.37 -6.42 -13.37
CA LYS A 341 9.22 -7.50 -12.87
C LYS A 341 8.40 -8.77 -12.69
N GLU A 342 8.86 -9.87 -13.29
CA GLU A 342 8.24 -11.19 -13.16
C GLU A 342 8.29 -11.70 -11.71
N GLU A 343 9.35 -11.38 -10.97
CA GLU A 343 9.56 -11.75 -9.57
C GLU A 343 8.39 -11.32 -8.66
N HIS A 344 7.81 -10.15 -8.93
CA HIS A 344 6.69 -9.62 -8.16
C HIS A 344 5.44 -10.50 -8.28
N ALA A 345 5.25 -11.15 -9.43
CA ALA A 345 4.09 -11.98 -9.74
C ALA A 345 4.33 -13.49 -9.50
N ARG A 346 5.46 -13.87 -8.91
CA ARG A 346 5.92 -15.27 -8.80
C ARG A 346 4.90 -16.24 -8.20
N LEU A 347 3.99 -15.78 -7.33
CA LEU A 347 2.96 -16.63 -6.72
C LEU A 347 1.68 -16.76 -7.56
N GLN A 348 1.39 -15.80 -8.45
CA GLN A 348 0.21 -15.79 -9.33
C GLN A 348 0.56 -15.25 -10.73
N PRO A 349 1.45 -15.94 -11.48
CA PRO A 349 1.86 -15.49 -12.82
C PRO A 349 0.71 -15.42 -13.81
N GLU A 350 -0.33 -16.26 -13.64
CA GLU A 350 -1.50 -16.32 -14.53
C GLU A 350 -2.40 -15.08 -14.47
N ASN A 351 -2.24 -14.25 -13.44
CA ASN A 351 -2.95 -12.99 -13.25
C ASN A 351 -2.11 -11.77 -13.65
N ALA A 352 -0.87 -11.97 -14.10
CA ALA A 352 0.08 -10.89 -14.34
C ALA A 352 0.28 -10.58 -15.82
N ILE A 353 0.34 -9.29 -16.13
CA ILE A 353 0.80 -8.73 -17.39
C ILE A 353 2.14 -8.07 -17.11
N ILE A 354 3.21 -8.67 -17.61
CA ILE A 354 4.57 -8.16 -17.45
C ILE A 354 4.90 -7.30 -18.65
N LEU A 355 5.20 -6.02 -18.39
CA LEU A 355 5.58 -5.04 -19.40
C LEU A 355 7.08 -4.73 -19.31
N ASP A 356 7.62 -4.29 -20.44
CA ASP A 356 8.97 -3.74 -20.45
C ASP A 356 9.07 -2.50 -19.56
N LYS A 357 10.21 -2.38 -18.86
CA LYS A 357 10.53 -1.23 -18.02
C LYS A 357 10.57 0.04 -18.87
N TRP A 358 9.86 1.07 -18.43
CA TRP A 358 9.91 2.37 -19.07
C TRP A 358 11.08 3.20 -18.53
N LEU A 359 12.02 3.54 -19.41
CA LEU A 359 13.27 4.26 -19.08
C LEU A 359 13.16 5.77 -19.30
N GLY A 360 11.95 6.34 -19.30
CA GLY A 360 11.74 7.79 -19.47
C GLY A 360 11.49 8.27 -20.91
N ASP A 361 11.33 7.39 -21.90
CA ASP A 361 11.06 7.80 -23.29
C ASP A 361 9.69 8.52 -23.42
N PRO A 362 9.65 9.79 -23.87
CA PRO A 362 8.40 10.53 -24.05
C PRO A 362 7.54 10.03 -25.22
N LYS A 363 8.08 9.20 -26.12
CA LYS A 363 7.33 8.63 -27.25
C LYS A 363 6.69 7.29 -26.94
N ASP A 364 6.86 6.77 -25.72
CA ASP A 364 6.22 5.52 -25.29
C ASP A 364 4.70 5.62 -25.38
N LYS A 365 4.09 4.61 -26.01
CA LYS A 365 2.63 4.45 -26.12
C LYS A 365 2.14 3.13 -25.55
N ASN A 366 3.03 2.35 -24.95
CA ASN A 366 2.75 0.98 -24.52
C ASN A 366 1.65 0.94 -23.45
N LEU A 367 1.65 1.88 -22.51
CA LEU A 367 0.62 1.97 -21.47
C LEU A 367 -0.77 2.27 -22.07
N VAL A 368 -0.85 3.23 -22.99
CA VAL A 368 -2.11 3.60 -23.66
C VAL A 368 -2.60 2.49 -24.58
N ALA A 369 -1.68 1.75 -25.21
CA ALA A 369 -2.00 0.65 -26.10
C ALA A 369 -2.66 -0.55 -25.39
N LEU A 370 -2.55 -0.66 -24.06
CA LEU A 370 -3.22 -1.69 -23.26
C LEU A 370 -4.68 -1.36 -22.95
N ILE A 371 -5.10 -0.10 -23.05
CA ILE A 371 -6.44 0.35 -22.69
C ILE A 371 -7.53 -0.45 -23.45
N PRO A 372 -7.47 -0.63 -24.79
CA PRO A 372 -8.50 -1.36 -25.51
C PRO A 372 -8.67 -2.81 -25.04
N PHE A 373 -7.57 -3.47 -24.65
CA PHE A 373 -7.60 -4.83 -24.13
C PHE A 373 -8.25 -4.90 -22.74
N LEU A 374 -7.90 -4.00 -21.83
CA LEU A 374 -8.49 -3.94 -20.49
C LEU A 374 -9.96 -3.55 -20.56
N GLU A 375 -10.30 -2.56 -21.37
CA GLU A 375 -11.68 -2.17 -21.63
C GLU A 375 -12.50 -3.36 -22.19
N TYR A 376 -11.90 -4.22 -23.01
CA TYR A 376 -12.57 -5.40 -23.58
C TYR A 376 -12.92 -6.44 -22.52
N ILE A 377 -12.00 -6.71 -21.59
CA ILE A 377 -12.25 -7.62 -20.48
C ILE A 377 -13.42 -7.13 -19.62
N ALA A 378 -13.42 -5.84 -19.28
CA ALA A 378 -14.49 -5.26 -18.48
C ALA A 378 -15.83 -5.16 -19.22
N GLY A 379 -15.80 -4.74 -20.49
CA GLY A 379 -17.00 -4.54 -21.32
C GLY A 379 -17.71 -5.84 -21.70
N MET A 380 -16.97 -6.92 -21.91
CA MET A 380 -17.53 -8.23 -22.22
C MET A 380 -18.01 -9.01 -20.99
N GLY A 381 -17.64 -8.58 -19.77
CA GLY A 381 -18.03 -9.24 -18.53
C GLY A 381 -17.47 -10.66 -18.41
N ILE A 382 -16.18 -10.83 -18.73
CA ILE A 382 -15.48 -12.13 -18.67
C ILE A 382 -15.47 -12.67 -17.23
N GLU A 383 -15.96 -13.89 -17.00
CA GLU A 383 -16.05 -14.45 -15.66
C GLU A 383 -14.68 -14.75 -15.03
N ASP A 384 -13.70 -15.20 -15.82
CA ASP A 384 -12.32 -15.46 -15.40
C ASP A 384 -11.31 -14.89 -16.40
N VAL A 385 -10.43 -14.00 -15.94
CA VAL A 385 -9.43 -13.31 -16.76
C VAL A 385 -8.23 -14.19 -17.13
N ARG A 386 -7.93 -15.23 -16.34
CA ARG A 386 -6.68 -16.02 -16.46
C ARG A 386 -6.58 -16.78 -17.79
N PRO A 387 -7.64 -17.46 -18.30
CA PRO A 387 -7.58 -18.11 -19.61
C PRO A 387 -7.38 -17.13 -20.76
N VAL A 388 -7.92 -15.90 -20.62
CA VAL A 388 -7.78 -14.85 -21.62
C VAL A 388 -6.33 -14.38 -21.65
N LEU A 389 -5.74 -14.07 -20.49
CA LEU A 389 -4.33 -13.66 -20.38
C LEU A 389 -3.40 -14.74 -20.92
N LYS A 390 -3.64 -16.01 -20.58
CA LYS A 390 -2.88 -17.16 -21.10
C LYS A 390 -2.93 -17.25 -22.64
N SER A 391 -4.02 -16.82 -23.27
CA SER A 391 -4.12 -16.84 -24.74
C SER A 391 -3.22 -15.82 -25.44
N PHE A 392 -2.65 -14.86 -24.72
CA PHE A 392 -1.72 -13.84 -25.23
C PHE A 392 -0.27 -14.08 -24.74
N GLU A 393 -0.02 -15.20 -24.07
CA GLU A 393 1.31 -15.53 -23.54
C GLU A 393 2.35 -15.62 -24.68
N GLY A 394 3.50 -14.96 -24.51
CA GLY A 394 4.58 -14.93 -25.50
C GLY A 394 4.40 -13.93 -26.66
N THR A 395 3.30 -13.17 -26.71
CA THR A 395 3.08 -12.12 -27.71
C THR A 395 2.80 -10.76 -27.04
N SER A 396 3.12 -9.67 -27.74
CA SER A 396 2.72 -8.33 -27.28
C SER A 396 1.20 -8.17 -27.34
N ILE A 397 0.57 -8.08 -26.16
CA ILE A 397 -0.89 -8.00 -25.98
C ILE A 397 -1.52 -6.93 -26.88
N PRO A 398 -1.03 -5.67 -26.94
CA PRO A 398 -1.68 -4.64 -27.77
C PRO A 398 -1.71 -4.98 -29.26
N VAL A 399 -0.61 -5.55 -29.78
CA VAL A 399 -0.47 -5.85 -31.21
C VAL A 399 -1.36 -7.03 -31.60
N GLU A 400 -1.38 -8.07 -30.78
CA GLU A 400 -2.22 -9.23 -31.04
C GLU A 400 -3.71 -8.89 -30.87
N PHE A 401 -4.05 -8.13 -29.84
CA PHE A 401 -5.42 -7.67 -29.62
C PHE A 401 -5.94 -6.86 -30.81
N ALA A 402 -5.14 -5.92 -31.35
CA ALA A 402 -5.52 -5.16 -32.54
C ALA A 402 -5.76 -6.05 -33.77
N LYS A 403 -4.96 -7.11 -33.94
CA LYS A 403 -5.17 -8.11 -35.01
C LYS A 403 -6.48 -8.88 -34.81
N ARG A 404 -6.74 -9.35 -33.58
CA ARG A 404 -7.97 -10.08 -33.23
C ARG A 404 -9.20 -9.18 -33.40
N GLU A 405 -9.12 -7.92 -32.99
CA GLU A 405 -10.18 -6.91 -33.19
C GLU A 405 -10.51 -6.74 -34.68
N LYS A 406 -9.49 -6.59 -35.54
CA LYS A 406 -9.69 -6.46 -36.98
C LYS A 406 -10.38 -7.67 -37.59
N ILE A 407 -9.97 -8.89 -37.21
CA ILE A 407 -10.60 -10.13 -37.67
C ILE A 407 -12.06 -10.22 -37.22
N MET A 408 -12.35 -9.84 -35.96
CA MET A 408 -13.71 -9.82 -35.43
C MET A 408 -14.58 -8.79 -36.15
N ARG A 409 -14.03 -7.62 -36.48
CA ARG A 409 -14.73 -6.57 -37.26
C ARG A 409 -15.05 -7.05 -38.67
N GLU A 410 -14.09 -7.63 -39.38
CA GLU A 410 -14.31 -8.17 -40.73
C GLU A 410 -15.36 -9.31 -40.74
N ARG A 411 -15.41 -10.15 -39.70
CA ARG A 411 -16.44 -11.19 -39.56
C ARG A 411 -17.82 -10.59 -39.31
N PHE A 412 -17.90 -9.62 -38.41
CA PHE A 412 -19.14 -8.92 -38.10
C PHE A 412 -19.70 -8.18 -39.31
N GLU A 413 -18.85 -7.50 -40.09
CA GLU A 413 -19.26 -6.83 -41.33
C GLU A 413 -19.85 -7.82 -42.34
N LYS A 414 -19.23 -9.00 -42.51
CA LYS A 414 -19.75 -10.06 -43.38
C LYS A 414 -21.10 -10.60 -42.90
N GLU A 415 -21.26 -10.88 -41.61
CA GLU A 415 -22.52 -11.34 -41.02
C GLU A 415 -23.63 -10.29 -41.20
N MET A 416 -23.31 -9.02 -40.97
CA MET A 416 -24.24 -7.90 -41.16
C MET A 416 -24.64 -7.72 -42.63
N GLU A 417 -23.70 -7.86 -43.57
CA GLU A 417 -24.02 -7.84 -45.00
C GLU A 417 -24.92 -9.01 -45.40
N GLU A 418 -24.67 -10.21 -44.87
CA GLU A 418 -25.52 -11.37 -45.11
C GLU A 418 -26.92 -11.17 -44.53
N GLU A 419 -27.04 -10.64 -43.32
CA GLU A 419 -28.32 -10.28 -42.72
C GLU A 419 -29.04 -9.22 -43.54
N GLN A 420 -28.34 -8.18 -44.00
CA GLN A 420 -28.92 -7.15 -44.86
C GLN A 420 -29.40 -7.72 -46.19
N LYS A 421 -28.65 -8.66 -46.78
CA LYS A 421 -29.05 -9.39 -47.99
C LYS A 421 -30.27 -10.29 -47.74
N LYS A 422 -30.40 -10.86 -46.52
CA LYS A 422 -31.54 -11.71 -46.10
C LYS A 422 -32.78 -10.90 -45.68
N ARG A 423 -32.65 -9.62 -45.30
CA ARG A 423 -33.78 -8.77 -44.89
C ARG A 423 -34.66 -8.39 -46.09
N PRO A 424 -35.99 -8.62 -46.05
CA PRO A 424 -36.87 -8.21 -47.14
C PRO A 424 -36.90 -6.68 -47.25
N LYS A 425 -36.75 -6.14 -48.47
CA LYS A 425 -36.72 -4.68 -48.78
C LYS A 425 -37.97 -3.88 -48.35
N ARG A 426 -38.99 -4.52 -47.76
CA ARG A 426 -40.24 -3.90 -47.27
C ARG A 426 -40.61 -4.48 -45.90
N GLY A 427 -39.90 -4.08 -44.85
CA GLY A 427 -40.18 -4.45 -43.46
C GLY A 427 -40.80 -3.29 -42.66
N VAL A 428 -41.76 -3.59 -41.78
CA VAL A 428 -42.57 -2.65 -40.99
C VAL A 428 -41.73 -1.63 -40.19
N GLY A 429 -40.47 -1.92 -39.86
CA GLY A 429 -39.54 -0.97 -39.22
C GLY A 429 -39.15 0.24 -40.08
N SER A 430 -39.22 0.14 -41.41
CA SER A 430 -38.95 1.26 -42.33
C SER A 430 -40.05 2.34 -42.27
N LEU A 431 -41.30 1.94 -41.99
CA LEU A 431 -42.43 2.87 -41.87
C LEU A 431 -42.38 3.68 -40.56
N ALA A 432 -41.96 3.07 -39.45
CA ALA A 432 -41.77 3.77 -38.18
C ALA A 432 -40.64 4.80 -38.24
N SER A 433 -39.54 4.47 -38.92
CA SER A 433 -38.41 5.38 -39.12
C SER A 433 -38.74 6.53 -40.10
N ALA A 434 -39.58 6.29 -41.10
CA ALA A 434 -40.07 7.30 -42.05
C ALA A 434 -41.16 8.21 -41.46
N LEU A 435 -41.90 7.75 -40.46
CA LEU A 435 -42.90 8.55 -39.72
C LEU A 435 -42.29 9.38 -38.57
N GLY A 436 -40.97 9.43 -38.43
CA GLY A 436 -40.30 10.25 -37.42
C GLY A 436 -40.50 9.76 -35.98
N LEU A 437 -41.05 8.55 -35.78
CA LEU A 437 -41.15 7.88 -34.50
C LEU A 437 -39.77 7.35 -34.10
N LYS A 438 -38.87 8.27 -33.74
CA LYS A 438 -37.63 7.90 -33.03
C LYS A 438 -38.05 7.29 -31.70
N SER A 439 -37.82 5.99 -31.56
CA SER A 439 -37.96 5.28 -30.29
C SER A 439 -37.29 6.10 -29.20
N THR A 440 -38.02 6.32 -28.11
CA THR A 440 -37.75 7.18 -26.97
C THR A 440 -36.25 7.36 -26.70
N ARG A 441 -35.74 8.57 -26.94
CA ARG A 441 -34.47 9.03 -26.36
C ARG A 441 -34.60 8.86 -24.85
N THR A 442 -33.76 8.02 -24.25
CA THR A 442 -33.59 8.01 -22.79
C THR A 442 -33.11 9.40 -22.35
N LEU A 443 -33.48 9.80 -21.13
CA LEU A 443 -33.33 11.17 -20.62
C LEU A 443 -31.88 11.72 -20.69
N ASP A 444 -30.88 10.83 -20.83
CA ASP A 444 -29.45 11.16 -20.77
C ASP A 444 -28.74 11.15 -22.14
N GLY A 445 -29.48 11.05 -23.26
CA GLY A 445 -28.87 11.10 -24.61
C GLY A 445 -28.12 9.82 -25.01
N GLU A 446 -28.36 8.70 -24.34
CA GLU A 446 -27.81 7.40 -24.70
C GLU A 446 -28.63 6.75 -25.83
N GLN A 447 -27.95 6.25 -26.86
CA GLN A 447 -28.56 5.37 -27.84
C GLN A 447 -28.82 4.01 -27.19
N SER A 448 -30.01 3.44 -27.38
CA SER A 448 -30.28 2.08 -26.87
C SER A 448 -29.35 1.06 -27.58
N PRO A 449 -28.91 -0.03 -26.93
CA PRO A 449 -28.05 -1.04 -27.56
C PRO A 449 -28.65 -1.61 -28.86
N SER A 450 -29.98 -1.68 -28.92
CA SER A 450 -30.76 -2.04 -30.10
C SER A 450 -30.69 -1.02 -31.24
N GLU A 451 -30.59 0.27 -30.94
CA GLU A 451 -30.45 1.35 -31.93
C GLU A 451 -29.03 1.44 -32.48
N GLY A 452 -28.01 1.21 -31.63
CA GLY A 452 -26.62 1.13 -32.08
C GLY A 452 -26.37 -0.06 -33.01
N LEU A 453 -27.00 -1.21 -32.72
CA LEU A 453 -26.96 -2.37 -33.63
C LEU A 453 -27.71 -2.08 -34.95
N ALA A 454 -28.82 -1.32 -34.89
CA ALA A 454 -29.53 -0.87 -36.09
C ALA A 454 -28.72 0.14 -36.93
N GLN A 455 -27.81 0.90 -36.30
CA GLN A 455 -26.81 1.74 -36.96
C GLN A 455 -25.61 0.95 -37.51
N GLY A 456 -25.57 -0.38 -37.30
CA GLY A 456 -24.48 -1.24 -37.75
C GLY A 456 -23.19 -1.13 -36.91
N LYS A 457 -23.25 -0.51 -35.73
CA LYS A 457 -22.10 -0.43 -34.83
C LYS A 457 -21.95 -1.73 -34.04
N MET A 458 -20.71 -2.22 -33.91
CA MET A 458 -20.43 -3.34 -33.00
C MET A 458 -20.78 -2.95 -31.57
N LEU A 459 -21.21 -3.92 -30.76
CA LEU A 459 -21.47 -3.71 -29.33
C LEU A 459 -20.25 -3.07 -28.62
N TRP A 460 -19.06 -3.50 -29.03
CA TRP A 460 -17.79 -2.97 -28.56
C TRP A 460 -17.63 -1.46 -28.81
N ASP A 461 -17.91 -0.99 -30.03
CA ASP A 461 -17.78 0.43 -30.38
C ASP A 461 -18.76 1.29 -29.57
N GLN A 462 -19.95 0.76 -29.25
CA GLN A 462 -20.92 1.45 -28.39
C GLN A 462 -20.42 1.58 -26.94
N ILE A 463 -19.80 0.53 -26.39
CA ILE A 463 -19.19 0.55 -25.05
C ILE A 463 -18.07 1.60 -25.01
N ARG A 464 -17.24 1.65 -26.07
CA ARG A 464 -16.13 2.59 -26.18
C ARG A 464 -16.59 4.03 -26.29
N GLU A 465 -17.59 4.32 -27.13
CA GLU A 465 -18.19 5.65 -27.23
C GLU A 465 -18.79 6.10 -25.89
N ARG A 466 -19.43 5.19 -25.15
CA ARG A 466 -19.96 5.47 -23.81
C ARG A 466 -18.83 5.79 -22.83
N GLY A 467 -17.77 4.98 -22.81
CA GLY A 467 -16.60 5.21 -21.96
C GLY A 467 -15.90 6.54 -22.25
N GLN A 468 -15.76 6.89 -23.52
CA GLN A 468 -15.19 8.17 -23.94
C GLN A 468 -16.05 9.36 -23.50
N LYS A 469 -17.37 9.28 -23.67
CA LYS A 469 -18.30 10.32 -23.19
C LYS A 469 -18.20 10.49 -21.67
N ASN A 470 -18.20 9.40 -20.93
CA ASN A 470 -18.05 9.44 -19.47
C ASN A 470 -16.70 10.07 -19.06
N TYR A 471 -15.62 9.73 -19.75
CA TYR A 471 -14.31 10.34 -19.53
C TYR A 471 -14.31 11.85 -19.80
N GLU A 472 -14.91 12.29 -20.90
CA GLU A 472 -15.03 13.71 -21.22
C GLU A 472 -15.86 14.48 -20.19
N MET A 473 -16.91 13.85 -19.64
CA MET A 473 -17.70 14.41 -18.56
C MET A 473 -16.87 14.56 -17.28
N ILE A 474 -16.13 13.52 -16.88
CA ILE A 474 -15.22 13.56 -15.72
C ILE A 474 -14.17 14.65 -15.90
N GLU A 475 -13.56 14.76 -17.07
CA GLU A 475 -12.57 15.80 -17.38
C GLU A 475 -13.16 17.21 -17.27
N LYS A 476 -14.39 17.43 -17.75
CA LYS A 476 -15.07 18.73 -17.61
C LYS A 476 -15.31 19.06 -16.14
N GLU A 477 -15.80 18.10 -15.36
CA GLU A 477 -16.02 18.29 -13.93
C GLU A 477 -14.72 18.57 -13.17
N ILE A 478 -13.63 17.87 -13.50
CA ILE A 478 -12.30 18.12 -12.92
C ILE A 478 -11.78 19.50 -13.31
N ARG A 479 -12.01 19.95 -14.54
CA ARG A 479 -11.59 21.28 -14.99
C ARG A 479 -12.35 22.40 -14.29
N GLU A 480 -13.65 22.21 -14.04
CA GLU A 480 -14.51 23.22 -13.42
C GLU A 480 -14.39 23.23 -11.89
N ASN A 481 -14.33 22.05 -11.26
CA ASN A 481 -14.41 21.91 -9.80
C ASN A 481 -13.12 21.40 -9.14
N GLY A 482 -12.08 21.09 -9.92
CA GLY A 482 -10.86 20.44 -9.42
C GLY A 482 -10.17 21.22 -8.30
N GLU A 483 -10.00 22.53 -8.45
CA GLU A 483 -9.36 23.38 -7.43
C GLU A 483 -10.15 23.38 -6.12
N LYS A 484 -11.49 23.42 -6.21
CA LYS A 484 -12.38 23.38 -5.05
C LYS A 484 -12.24 22.06 -4.30
N TRP A 485 -12.21 20.92 -5.00
CA TRP A 485 -12.02 19.61 -4.37
C TRP A 485 -10.64 19.45 -3.73
N LEU A 486 -9.60 19.98 -4.35
CA LEU A 486 -8.25 19.95 -3.79
C LEU A 486 -8.18 20.80 -2.50
N ALA A 487 -8.81 21.97 -2.48
CA ALA A 487 -8.88 22.81 -1.29
C ALA A 487 -9.69 22.15 -0.16
N GLU A 488 -10.85 21.56 -0.48
CA GLU A 488 -11.67 20.82 0.49
C GLU A 488 -10.91 19.63 1.08
N MET A 489 -10.20 18.88 0.24
CA MET A 489 -9.40 17.73 0.66
C MET A 489 -8.20 18.14 1.54
N ALA A 490 -7.53 19.24 1.21
CA ALA A 490 -6.45 19.78 2.04
C ALA A 490 -6.97 20.23 3.41
N ALA A 491 -8.12 20.91 3.45
CA ALA A 491 -8.77 21.32 4.70
C ALA A 491 -9.20 20.11 5.55
N GLU A 492 -9.71 19.05 4.93
CA GLU A 492 -10.05 17.80 5.63
C GLU A 492 -8.81 17.10 6.19
N GLU A 493 -7.71 17.04 5.42
CA GLU A 493 -6.44 16.45 5.89
C GLU A 493 -5.85 17.25 7.06
N GLU A 494 -5.91 18.59 7.01
CA GLU A 494 -5.50 19.45 8.12
C GLU A 494 -6.37 19.24 9.36
N LYS A 495 -7.69 19.15 9.19
CA LYS A 495 -8.63 18.87 10.27
C LYS A 495 -8.36 17.49 10.89
N ALA A 496 -8.18 16.46 10.07
CA ALA A 496 -7.83 15.12 10.53
C ALA A 496 -6.48 15.11 11.27
N ARG A 497 -5.49 15.88 10.77
CA ARG A 497 -4.19 16.04 11.43
C ARG A 497 -4.33 16.73 12.79
N GLN A 498 -5.17 17.77 12.88
CA GLN A 498 -5.47 18.45 14.15
C GLN A 498 -6.21 17.53 15.12
N GLU A 499 -7.17 16.75 14.66
CA GLU A 499 -7.88 15.74 15.46
C GLU A 499 -6.94 14.66 15.97
N GLN A 500 -6.03 14.14 15.13
CA GLN A 500 -5.00 13.20 15.54
C GLN A 500 -4.03 13.81 16.55
N MET A 501 -3.55 15.04 16.34
CA MET A 501 -2.72 15.73 17.31
C MET A 501 -3.45 15.95 18.63
N LYS A 502 -4.75 16.27 18.59
CA LYS A 502 -5.59 16.43 19.78
C LYS A 502 -5.78 15.10 20.50
N MET A 503 -6.01 14.00 19.78
CA MET A 503 -6.08 12.66 20.35
C MET A 503 -4.74 12.19 20.92
N MET A 504 -3.61 12.44 20.24
CA MET A 504 -2.27 12.14 20.76
C MET A 504 -1.95 12.97 22.00
N LYS A 505 -2.25 14.27 22.00
CA LYS A 505 -2.10 15.13 23.18
C LYS A 505 -2.97 14.62 24.34
N GLY A 506 -4.23 14.26 24.05
CA GLY A 506 -5.16 13.68 25.04
C GLY A 506 -4.68 12.35 25.60
N SER A 507 -4.16 11.46 24.75
CA SER A 507 -3.60 10.16 25.13
C SER A 507 -2.30 10.33 25.94
N PHE A 508 -1.43 11.28 25.57
CA PHE A 508 -0.21 11.59 26.30
C PHE A 508 -0.52 12.20 27.68
N THR A 509 -1.50 13.10 27.77
CA THR A 509 -1.97 13.63 29.07
C THR A 509 -2.65 12.55 29.92
N SER A 510 -3.36 11.60 29.31
CA SER A 510 -3.96 10.46 30.02
C SER A 510 -2.92 9.46 30.52
N MET A 511 -1.82 9.26 29.78
CA MET A 511 -0.75 8.33 30.13
C MET A 511 0.24 8.92 31.15
N PHE A 512 0.46 10.24 31.14
CA PHE A 512 1.43 10.92 32.01
C PHE A 512 0.83 11.69 33.20
N GLY A 513 -0.49 11.84 33.31
CA GLY A 513 -1.10 12.36 34.53
C GLY A 513 -2.41 13.11 34.32
N ALA A 514 -3.52 12.46 34.67
CA ALA A 514 -4.64 13.06 35.39
C ALA A 514 -5.67 11.96 35.69
N GLY A 515 -5.36 11.08 36.63
CA GLY A 515 -6.42 10.49 37.45
C GLY A 515 -7.02 11.63 38.27
N LYS A 516 -8.15 12.18 37.82
CA LYS A 516 -9.04 12.90 38.73
C LYS A 516 -9.84 11.85 39.49
N GLN A 517 -9.62 11.81 40.80
CA GLN A 517 -10.61 11.34 41.78
C GLN A 517 -11.92 12.11 41.61
#